data_AF-A0A2T6IVW5-F1
#
_entry.id   AF-A0A2T6IVW5-F1
#
_cell.length_a   1.000
_cell.length_b   1.000
_cell.length_c   1.000
_cell.angle_alpha   90.00
_cell.angle_beta   90.00
_cell.angle_gamma   90.00
#
_symmetry.space_group_name_H-M   'P 1'
#
loop_
_entity.id
_entity.type
_entity.pdbx_description
1 polymer ?
#
loop_
_entity_poly.entity_id
_entity_poly.type
_entity_poly.pdbx_seq_one_letter_code
_entity_poly.pdbx_strand_id
1 'polypeptide(L)'
;GSYDAITAAALQGIQPGAPRFSRHMKKDEVNDPREPPASHMLTHLVAALPKRAFSLEVFDQIGNVSSTRAARVGPEAQPIYTELELYPRFPLLGGWNTDFQVQYNLPARTVMVKHADAHRYTLNLTLAPPFRDIYTEDVFLNIALPS
;
A
#
# COMPACT_ATOMS: atom_id res chain seq x y z
N GLY A 1 -4.88 -47.00 -36.07
CA GLY A 1 -5.99 -47.12 -35.11
C GLY A 1 -6.75 -45.81 -35.08
N SER A 2 -8.08 -45.85 -35.05
CA SER A 2 -8.90 -44.62 -35.04
C SER A 2 -8.60 -43.81 -33.78
N TYR A 3 -8.36 -42.51 -33.94
CA TYR A 3 -8.23 -41.58 -32.83
C TYR A 3 -9.53 -41.55 -32.02
N ASP A 4 -9.46 -41.88 -30.73
CA ASP A 4 -10.57 -41.76 -29.80
C ASP A 4 -10.33 -40.57 -28.86
N ALA A 5 -11.11 -39.52 -29.10
CA ALA A 5 -11.01 -38.26 -28.37
C ALA A 5 -11.38 -38.41 -26.88
N ILE A 6 -12.20 -39.40 -26.53
CA ILE A 6 -12.67 -39.62 -25.15
C ILE A 6 -11.55 -40.22 -24.32
N THR A 7 -10.89 -41.26 -24.84
CA THR A 7 -9.75 -41.90 -24.18
C THR A 7 -8.57 -40.93 -24.03
N ALA A 8 -8.31 -40.09 -25.05
CA ALA A 8 -7.28 -39.06 -24.98
C ALA A 8 -7.59 -37.97 -23.93
N ALA A 9 -8.86 -37.56 -23.80
CA ALA A 9 -9.29 -36.58 -22.80
C ALA A 9 -9.21 -37.14 -21.36
N ALA A 10 -9.59 -38.41 -21.18
CA ALA A 10 -9.52 -39.09 -19.89
C ALA A 10 -8.07 -39.23 -19.38
N LEU A 11 -7.12 -39.57 -20.26
CA LEU A 11 -5.69 -39.60 -19.94
C LEU A 11 -5.13 -38.24 -19.48
N GLN A 12 -5.71 -37.15 -19.96
CA GLN A 12 -5.33 -35.79 -19.58
C GLN A 12 -6.09 -35.27 -18.34
N GLY A 13 -6.99 -36.07 -17.76
CA GLY A 13 -7.83 -35.69 -16.64
C GLY A 13 -8.88 -34.63 -16.98
N ILE A 14 -9.26 -34.52 -18.26
CA ILE A 14 -10.19 -33.50 -18.77
C ILE A 14 -11.53 -34.17 -19.09
N GLN A 15 -12.62 -33.56 -18.62
CA GLN A 15 -13.97 -34.02 -18.97
C GLN A 15 -14.20 -33.86 -20.49
N PRO A 16 -14.68 -34.91 -21.20
CA PRO A 16 -14.97 -34.82 -22.62
C PRO A 16 -15.96 -33.68 -22.92
N GLY A 17 -15.60 -32.77 -23.83
CA GLY A 17 -16.41 -31.60 -24.18
C GLY A 17 -16.09 -30.31 -23.42
N ALA A 18 -15.19 -30.34 -22.42
CA ALA A 18 -14.72 -29.12 -21.79
C ALA A 18 -13.75 -28.35 -22.71
N PRO A 19 -13.90 -27.02 -22.87
CA PRO A 19 -12.99 -26.23 -23.69
C PRO A 19 -11.56 -26.28 -23.11
N ARG A 20 -10.58 -26.64 -23.93
CA ARG A 20 -9.17 -26.83 -23.52
C ARG A 20 -8.55 -25.57 -22.88
N PHE A 21 -9.05 -24.38 -23.24
CA PHE A 21 -8.62 -23.10 -22.67
C PHE A 21 -9.06 -22.88 -21.21
N SER A 22 -10.08 -23.60 -20.72
CA SER A 22 -10.54 -23.46 -19.33
C SER A 22 -9.53 -23.96 -18.29
N ARG A 23 -8.63 -24.88 -18.69
CA ARG A 23 -7.55 -25.39 -17.82
C ARG A 23 -6.55 -24.31 -17.41
N HIS A 24 -6.40 -23.26 -18.21
CA HIS A 24 -5.54 -22.11 -17.89
C HIS A 24 -6.30 -20.99 -17.17
N MET A 25 -7.64 -21.03 -17.15
CA MET A 25 -8.49 -20.08 -16.43
C MET A 25 -8.89 -20.56 -15.04
N LYS A 26 -8.73 -21.85 -14.73
CA LYS A 26 -8.84 -22.34 -13.36
C LYS A 26 -7.58 -21.93 -12.60
N LYS A 27 -7.58 -20.67 -12.17
CA LYS A 27 -6.83 -20.21 -11.02
C LYS A 27 -7.39 -21.00 -9.84
N ASP A 28 -6.86 -22.19 -9.60
CA ASP A 28 -6.85 -22.77 -8.26
C ASP A 28 -5.90 -21.90 -7.43
N GLU A 29 -6.32 -20.65 -7.22
CA GLU A 29 -5.62 -19.63 -6.46
C GLU A 29 -5.99 -19.90 -5.01
N VAL A 30 -5.28 -20.86 -4.40
CA VAL A 30 -4.95 -20.71 -3.00
C VAL A 30 -4.32 -19.33 -2.91
N ASN A 31 -5.08 -18.39 -2.34
CA ASN A 31 -4.75 -16.98 -2.22
C ASN A 31 -3.70 -16.80 -1.13
N ASP A 32 -2.61 -17.56 -1.24
CA ASP A 32 -1.41 -17.32 -0.48
C ASP A 32 -0.66 -16.22 -1.26
N PRO A 33 -0.43 -15.04 -0.67
CA PRO A 33 0.36 -14.02 -1.33
C PRO A 33 1.72 -14.63 -1.62
N ARG A 34 2.00 -14.95 -2.90
CA ARG A 34 3.36 -15.31 -3.31
C ARG A 34 4.22 -14.08 -3.02
N GLU A 35 5.00 -14.15 -1.95
CA GLU A 35 6.02 -13.14 -1.69
C GLU A 35 6.91 -13.06 -2.94
N PRO A 36 7.08 -11.86 -3.53
CA PRO A 36 7.92 -11.72 -4.70
C PRO A 36 9.35 -12.18 -4.34
N PRO A 37 10.06 -12.85 -5.26
CA PRO A 37 11.43 -13.26 -5.01
C PRO A 37 12.28 -12.04 -4.60
N ALA A 38 13.22 -12.24 -3.68
CA ALA A 38 14.13 -11.20 -3.25
C ALA A 38 14.81 -10.57 -4.47
N SER A 39 14.57 -9.28 -4.70
CA SER A 39 15.07 -8.53 -5.86
C SER A 39 15.66 -7.21 -5.41
N HIS A 40 16.63 -6.69 -6.17
CA HIS A 40 17.22 -5.36 -5.95
C HIS A 40 16.41 -4.23 -6.61
N MET A 41 15.12 -4.49 -6.86
CA MET A 41 14.20 -3.61 -7.55
C MET A 41 13.12 -3.17 -6.56
N LEU A 42 13.02 -1.86 -6.34
CA LEU A 42 11.96 -1.32 -5.51
C LEU A 42 10.74 -1.03 -6.38
N THR A 43 9.68 -1.78 -6.16
CA THR A 43 8.42 -1.69 -6.93
C THR A 43 7.38 -0.83 -6.25
N HIS A 44 7.40 -0.77 -4.93
CA HIS A 44 6.46 -0.01 -4.12
C HIS A 44 7.06 0.31 -2.76
N LEU A 45 6.47 1.29 -2.09
CA LEU A 45 6.81 1.74 -0.75
C LEU A 45 5.58 1.58 0.14
N VAL A 46 5.79 1.15 1.38
CA VAL A 46 4.71 1.00 2.36
C VAL A 46 4.92 1.98 3.50
N ALA A 47 3.92 2.84 3.74
CA ALA A 47 3.89 3.78 4.83
C ALA A 47 2.82 3.42 5.87
N ALA A 48 3.17 3.54 7.15
CA ALA A 48 2.26 3.43 8.27
C ALA A 48 1.86 4.84 8.75
N LEU A 49 0.69 5.30 8.31
CA LEU A 49 0.13 6.59 8.67
C LEU A 49 -0.76 6.48 9.92
N PRO A 50 -1.03 7.59 10.62
CA PRO A 50 -1.90 7.56 11.79
C PRO A 50 -3.30 7.04 11.45
N LYS A 51 -3.89 6.25 12.36
CA LYS A 51 -5.19 5.54 12.19
C LYS A 51 -6.39 6.36 11.72
N ARG A 52 -6.37 7.69 11.91
CA ARG A 52 -7.45 8.60 11.51
C ARG A 52 -7.05 9.52 10.35
N ALA A 53 -6.00 9.19 9.62
CA ALA A 53 -5.65 9.88 8.38
C ALA A 53 -6.82 9.81 7.38
N PHE A 54 -7.16 10.95 6.79
CA PHE A 54 -8.17 11.08 5.74
C PHE A 54 -7.73 12.16 4.74
N SER A 55 -8.38 12.23 3.57
CA SER A 55 -7.97 13.10 2.46
C SER A 55 -6.50 12.88 2.08
N LEU A 56 -6.14 11.63 1.79
CA LEU A 56 -4.79 11.30 1.37
C LEU A 56 -4.58 11.71 -0.08
N GLU A 57 -3.50 12.44 -0.33
CA GLU A 57 -3.09 12.87 -1.65
C GLU A 57 -1.60 12.61 -1.83
N VAL A 58 -1.21 12.10 -2.99
CA VAL A 58 0.20 11.79 -3.28
C VAL A 58 0.60 12.42 -4.60
N PHE A 59 1.68 13.18 -4.56
CA PHE A 59 2.19 13.94 -5.69
C PHE A 59 3.66 13.61 -5.95
N ASP A 60 4.08 13.72 -7.20
CA ASP A 60 5.48 13.79 -7.59
C ASP A 60 5.76 15.15 -8.26
N GLN A 61 6.98 15.33 -8.77
CA GLN A 61 7.38 16.58 -9.43
C GLN A 61 6.51 16.96 -10.65
N ILE A 62 5.85 15.99 -11.28
CA ILE A 62 5.08 16.18 -12.51
C ILE A 62 3.56 16.07 -12.29
N GLY A 63 3.10 15.88 -11.04
CA GLY A 63 1.70 15.95 -10.65
C GLY A 63 1.23 14.79 -9.78
N ASN A 64 -0.07 14.50 -9.82
CA ASN A 64 -0.68 13.48 -8.97
C ASN A 64 -0.22 12.06 -9.33
N VAL A 65 0.06 11.25 -8.31
CA VAL A 65 0.37 9.83 -8.44
C VAL A 65 -0.86 9.02 -8.04
N SER A 66 -1.61 8.56 -9.03
CA SER A 66 -2.83 7.76 -8.80
C SER A 66 -2.55 6.30 -8.48
N SER A 67 -1.31 5.84 -8.70
CA SER A 67 -0.86 4.48 -8.40
C SER A 67 -0.61 4.32 -6.90
N THR A 68 -1.66 4.42 -6.10
CA THR A 68 -1.62 4.30 -4.64
C THR A 68 -2.77 3.45 -4.13
N ARG A 69 -2.56 2.78 -3.01
CA ARG A 69 -3.58 2.02 -2.30
C ARG A 69 -3.51 2.36 -0.82
N ALA A 70 -4.64 2.68 -0.23
CA ALA A 70 -4.73 2.95 1.20
C ALA A 70 -5.75 2.04 1.86
N ALA A 71 -5.39 1.45 2.99
CA ALA A 71 -6.25 0.57 3.77
C ALA A 71 -6.10 0.87 5.25
N ARG A 72 -7.18 0.72 6.02
CA ARG A 72 -7.09 0.74 7.48
C ARG A 72 -6.72 -0.66 7.95
N VAL A 73 -5.67 -0.76 8.75
CA VAL A 73 -5.19 -2.05 9.27
C VAL A 73 -5.57 -2.18 10.74
N GLY A 74 -6.09 -3.36 11.09
CA GLY A 74 -6.56 -3.70 12.44
C GLY A 74 -8.06 -4.03 12.47
N PRO A 75 -8.64 -4.22 13.67
CA PRO A 75 -10.07 -4.47 13.84
C PRO A 75 -10.93 -3.35 13.23
N GLU A 76 -12.02 -3.71 12.56
CA GLU A 76 -12.90 -2.75 11.85
C GLU A 76 -13.39 -1.61 12.76
N ALA A 77 -13.74 -1.93 14.01
CA ALA A 77 -14.18 -0.95 14.99
C ALA A 77 -13.06 -0.03 15.50
N GLN A 78 -11.80 -0.49 15.46
CA GLN A 78 -10.65 0.19 16.07
C GLN A 78 -9.38 -0.05 15.23
N PRO A 79 -9.22 0.69 14.11
CA PRO A 79 -8.03 0.58 13.28
C PRO A 79 -6.79 1.02 14.06
N ILE A 80 -5.69 0.29 13.85
CA ILE A 80 -4.39 0.50 14.51
C ILE A 80 -3.62 1.60 13.78
N TYR A 81 -3.58 1.52 12.45
CA TYR A 81 -2.93 2.50 11.57
C TYR A 81 -3.59 2.49 10.19
N THR A 82 -3.25 3.47 9.35
CA THR A 82 -3.62 3.51 7.94
C THR A 82 -2.39 3.13 7.13
N GLU A 83 -2.46 2.01 6.42
CA GLU A 83 -1.41 1.60 5.49
C GLU A 83 -1.59 2.34 4.17
N LEU A 84 -0.50 2.92 3.66
CA LEU A 84 -0.43 3.52 2.33
C LEU A 84 0.64 2.78 1.53
N GLU A 85 0.23 2.10 0.48
CA GLU A 85 1.09 1.53 -0.54
C GLU A 85 1.22 2.54 -1.68
N LEU A 86 2.44 2.99 -1.94
CA LEU A 86 2.79 3.92 -3.01
C LEU A 86 3.57 3.17 -4.09
N TYR A 87 3.09 3.21 -5.32
CA TYR A 87 3.78 2.66 -6.49
C TYR A 87 4.37 3.82 -7.30
N PRO A 88 5.71 4.00 -7.30
CA PRO A 88 6.36 4.99 -8.15
C PRO A 88 6.05 4.74 -9.64
N ARG A 89 6.13 5.79 -10.48
CA ARG A 89 5.82 5.69 -11.93
C ARG A 89 6.73 4.71 -12.68
N PHE A 90 7.91 4.48 -12.15
CA PHE A 90 8.89 3.55 -12.68
C PHE A 90 9.52 2.79 -11.51
N PRO A 91 9.88 1.53 -11.71
CA PRO A 91 10.55 0.76 -10.66
C PRO A 91 11.94 1.33 -10.41
N LEU A 92 12.34 1.44 -9.15
CA LEU A 92 13.66 1.97 -8.81
C LEU A 92 14.68 0.85 -8.81
N LEU A 93 15.75 1.07 -9.56
CA LEU A 93 16.97 0.26 -9.53
C LEU A 93 18.08 1.05 -8.82
N GLY A 94 19.20 0.38 -8.53
CA GLY A 94 20.34 1.03 -7.88
C GLY A 94 20.78 2.30 -8.62
N GLY A 95 20.83 3.42 -7.90
CA GLY A 95 21.21 4.74 -8.42
C GLY A 95 20.07 5.55 -9.04
N TRP A 96 18.84 5.01 -9.10
CA TRP A 96 17.68 5.77 -9.54
C TRP A 96 17.05 6.53 -8.37
N ASN A 97 16.64 7.77 -8.61
CA ASN A 97 16.04 8.64 -7.61
C ASN A 97 14.58 8.92 -7.94
N THR A 98 13.76 9.11 -6.91
CA THR A 98 12.37 9.54 -7.05
C THR A 98 12.01 10.48 -5.92
N ASP A 99 11.29 11.55 -6.26
CA ASP A 99 10.79 12.52 -5.30
C ASP A 99 9.28 12.50 -5.32
N PHE A 100 8.68 12.40 -4.13
CA PHE A 100 7.24 12.44 -3.95
C PHE A 100 6.87 13.13 -2.64
N GLN A 101 5.62 13.56 -2.56
CA GLN A 101 5.01 14.19 -1.40
C GLN A 101 3.74 13.44 -1.04
N VAL A 102 3.62 13.05 0.23
CA VAL A 102 2.40 12.47 0.79
C VAL A 102 1.75 13.49 1.70
N GLN A 103 0.51 13.85 1.41
CA GLN A 103 -0.28 14.79 2.20
C GLN A 103 -1.51 14.08 2.77
N TYR A 104 -1.87 14.42 4.00
CA TYR A 104 -3.05 13.88 4.66
C TYR A 104 -3.54 14.81 5.77
N ASN A 105 -4.83 14.69 6.08
CA ASN A 105 -5.47 15.41 7.18
C ASN A 105 -5.71 14.49 8.38
N LEU A 106 -5.69 15.09 9.58
CA LEU A 106 -6.04 14.42 10.84
C LEU A 106 -7.11 15.20 11.60
N PRO A 107 -8.07 14.52 12.24
CA PRO A 107 -9.02 15.21 13.11
C PRO A 107 -8.28 15.78 14.32
N ALA A 108 -8.39 17.09 14.56
CA ALA A 108 -7.65 17.81 15.60
C ALA A 108 -7.71 17.16 16.99
N ARG A 109 -8.89 16.61 17.36
CA ARG A 109 -9.10 15.86 18.62
C ARG A 109 -8.14 14.67 18.83
N THR A 110 -7.48 14.20 17.79
CA THR A 110 -6.57 13.05 17.83
C THR A 110 -5.16 13.45 18.23
N VAL A 111 -4.77 14.69 17.95
CA VAL A 111 -3.39 15.18 18.13
C VAL A 111 -3.31 16.39 19.06
N MET A 112 -4.42 17.07 19.33
CA MET A 112 -4.47 18.27 20.15
C MET A 112 -5.21 18.01 21.46
N VAL A 113 -4.58 18.39 22.57
CA VAL A 113 -5.15 18.35 23.92
C VAL A 113 -5.36 19.78 24.41
N LYS A 114 -6.60 20.13 24.75
CA LYS A 114 -6.93 21.39 25.42
C LYS A 114 -6.83 21.20 26.93
N HIS A 115 -6.10 22.07 27.61
CA HIS A 115 -6.02 22.06 29.06
C HIS A 115 -7.24 22.75 29.69
N ALA A 116 -7.57 22.40 30.93
CA ALA A 116 -8.66 23.04 31.67
C ALA A 116 -8.41 24.54 31.91
N ASP A 117 -7.13 24.93 31.95
CA ASP A 117 -6.69 26.32 31.95
C ASP A 117 -6.94 26.93 30.55
N ALA A 118 -7.74 28.00 30.49
CA ALA A 118 -8.59 28.33 29.35
C ALA A 118 -7.87 28.62 28.01
N HIS A 119 -6.55 28.78 28.01
CA HIS A 119 -5.77 29.24 26.86
C HIS A 119 -4.57 28.37 26.49
N ARG A 120 -4.48 27.13 26.98
CA ARG A 120 -3.34 26.25 26.69
C ARG A 120 -3.75 25.04 25.85
N TYR A 121 -3.01 24.83 24.77
CA TYR A 121 -3.14 23.68 23.88
C TYR A 121 -1.80 22.95 23.78
N THR A 122 -1.85 21.61 23.79
CA THR A 122 -0.68 20.76 23.56
C THR A 122 -0.89 19.94 22.31
N LEU A 123 0.07 20.00 21.40
CA LEU A 123 0.14 19.17 20.19
C LEU A 123 1.03 17.95 20.46
N ASN A 124 0.48 16.76 20.30
CA ASN A 124 1.19 15.49 20.44
C ASN A 124 1.25 14.79 19.08
N LEU A 125 2.44 14.75 18.49
CA LEU A 125 2.71 14.17 17.18
C LEU A 125 3.95 13.28 17.26
N THR A 126 3.94 12.19 16.48
CA THR A 126 5.10 11.31 16.32
C THR A 126 6.00 11.86 15.23
N LEU A 127 7.27 12.12 15.56
CA LEU A 127 8.28 12.65 14.65
C LEU A 127 9.10 11.50 14.04
N ALA A 128 8.44 10.65 13.27
CA ALA A 128 9.09 9.53 12.59
C ALA A 128 8.71 9.51 11.11
N PRO A 129 9.65 9.20 10.20
CA PRO A 129 9.32 8.87 8.82
C PRO A 129 8.30 7.72 8.79
N PRO A 130 7.21 7.83 8.02
CA PRO A 130 6.14 6.84 8.07
C PRO A 130 6.47 5.57 7.25
N PHE A 131 7.50 5.61 6.42
CA PHE A 131 7.85 4.51 5.52
C PHE A 131 8.63 3.40 6.22
N ARG A 132 8.25 2.15 5.94
CA ARG A 132 8.94 0.96 6.43
C ARG A 132 10.16 0.67 5.58
N ASP A 133 11.18 0.10 6.21
CA ASP A 133 12.38 -0.43 5.54
C ASP A 133 13.16 0.61 4.71
N ILE A 134 13.08 1.89 5.09
CA ILE A 134 13.83 2.99 4.49
C ILE A 134 14.77 3.59 5.54
N TYR A 135 16.00 3.88 5.11
CA TYR A 135 16.94 4.69 5.88
C TYR A 135 16.73 6.17 5.56
N THR A 136 16.64 7.01 6.59
CA THR A 136 16.48 8.45 6.45
C THR A 136 17.74 9.15 6.95
N GLU A 137 18.36 9.95 6.07
CA GLU A 137 19.56 10.72 6.40
C GLU A 137 19.21 12.01 7.13
N ASP A 138 18.34 12.82 6.53
CA ASP A 138 17.97 14.14 7.03
C ASP A 138 16.45 14.23 7.29
N VAL A 139 16.07 14.83 8.42
CA VAL A 139 14.66 15.08 8.80
C VAL A 139 14.47 16.53 9.20
N PHE A 140 13.57 17.22 8.50
CA PHE A 140 13.18 18.60 8.80
C PHE A 140 11.71 18.66 9.24
N LEU A 141 11.43 19.35 10.34
CA LEU A 141 10.09 19.53 10.89
C LEU A 141 9.72 21.01 10.94
N ASN A 142 8.65 21.38 10.22
CA ASN A 142 8.07 22.71 10.23
C ASN A 142 6.66 22.68 10.82
N ILE A 143 6.41 23.44 11.89
CA ILE A 143 5.10 23.53 12.54
C ILE A 143 4.57 24.96 12.38
N ALA A 144 3.45 25.10 11.68
CA ALA A 144 2.72 26.36 11.57
C ALA A 144 1.67 26.46 12.68
N LEU A 145 1.91 27.29 13.68
CA LEU A 145 0.94 27.58 14.75
C LEU A 145 -0.01 28.70 14.30
N PRO A 146 -1.28 28.67 14.74
CA PRO A 146 -2.20 29.78 14.49
C PRO A 146 -1.69 31.07 15.16
N SER A 147 -1.85 32.19 14.46
CA SER A 147 -1.53 33.54 14.94
C SER A 147 -2.58 34.10 15.88
#